data_AF-A0A830H891-F1
#
_entry.id   AF-A0A830H891-F1
#
_cell.length_a   1.000
_cell.length_b   1.000
_cell.length_c   1.000
_cell.angle_alpha   90.00
_cell.angle_beta   90.00
_cell.angle_gamma   90.00
#
_symmetry.space_group_name_H-M   'P 1'
#
loop_
_entity.id
_entity.type
_entity.pdbx_description
1 polymer ?
#
loop_
_entity_poly.entity_id
_entity_poly.type
_entity_poly.pdbx_seq_one_letter_code
_entity_poly.pdbx_strand_id
1 'polypeptide(L)'
;MSSSAAAAAACIQKSSRFPGTTATKKKLSYSPLLLTLQQRRQKYRSIRSPFSSIRSSPFSVLMSAKSSAKSSLEAKSSAMTPVNPVTTRSMDSTTLLKETPPGPGGYVITLEDGTCDVIDRDPQPGDSAVHAAVAVLNTPRAVEKARKSEIAKQLIQSGEILLAPPNNIKHVQCPDRPARADDDVQVTDPRQVPRRKKASLRGKEARLQMLHSICHIESWAIDLSWDMVARFGPSRGMPEDFYHDWCRVAVEEADHFTRLRSRLVEQEKDYGAYAVHDGLWESAYRTKDSVLSRLAVEHCVHEARGLDVMPKTIAKFQDAGDKETVELLESIIYPEEITHCGAGVKWFRSVHGRLTAREADDVSAPWFDDEVKATRRDNPASDDDDDDDDDEGVVRRAFRHCVATYFHGQIKPPFNEEARAKANLPKAWYDPPPV
;
A
#
# COMPACT_ATOMS: atom_id res chain seq x y z
N MET A 1 54.33 8.69 -34.79
CA MET A 1 53.63 7.79 -35.74
C MET A 1 52.15 8.00 -35.49
N SER A 2 51.28 8.51 -36.37
CA SER A 2 51.28 8.76 -37.81
C SER A 2 50.11 9.73 -38.13
N SER A 3 50.37 10.78 -38.95
CA SER A 3 49.57 11.28 -40.11
C SER A 3 48.04 11.52 -39.97
N SER A 4 47.32 12.51 -40.53
CA SER A 4 47.45 13.64 -41.47
C SER A 4 46.05 14.31 -41.48
N ALA A 5 45.86 15.61 -41.23
CA ALA A 5 45.69 16.72 -42.20
C ALA A 5 44.55 16.64 -43.26
N ALA A 6 43.87 17.79 -43.40
CA ALA A 6 43.01 18.33 -44.47
C ALA A 6 41.49 17.99 -44.47
N ALA A 7 40.54 18.85 -44.87
CA ALA A 7 40.42 20.31 -45.07
C ALA A 7 38.93 20.65 -45.44
N ALA A 8 38.50 21.89 -45.13
CA ALA A 8 37.63 22.88 -45.85
C ALA A 8 36.68 22.44 -47.02
N ALA A 9 35.56 23.06 -47.42
CA ALA A 9 34.82 24.32 -47.19
C ALA A 9 33.39 24.19 -47.83
N ALA A 10 32.32 24.74 -47.24
CA ALA A 10 31.55 25.94 -47.62
C ALA A 10 30.79 26.01 -48.99
N CYS A 11 29.45 26.23 -48.85
CA CYS A 11 28.56 27.15 -49.59
C CYS A 11 28.00 26.78 -50.99
N ILE A 12 26.66 26.86 -51.16
CA ILE A 12 25.91 27.83 -52.01
C ILE A 12 24.42 27.44 -52.17
N GLN A 13 23.58 28.47 -52.12
CA GLN A 13 22.12 28.53 -52.33
C GLN A 13 21.62 28.00 -53.70
N LYS A 14 20.37 27.51 -53.76
CA LYS A 14 19.33 27.99 -54.70
C LYS A 14 17.95 27.36 -54.46
N SER A 15 16.94 28.19 -54.69
CA SER A 15 15.49 28.00 -54.59
C SER A 15 14.86 27.02 -55.58
N SER A 16 13.74 26.40 -55.22
CA SER A 16 12.63 26.08 -56.13
C SER A 16 11.28 26.02 -55.40
N ARG A 17 10.22 26.34 -56.14
CA ARG A 17 8.84 26.69 -55.73
C ARG A 17 7.94 25.45 -55.49
N PHE A 18 6.98 25.61 -54.54
CA PHE A 18 5.55 25.18 -54.47
C PHE A 18 5.02 24.02 -55.35
N PRO A 19 4.05 23.17 -54.90
CA PRO A 19 2.72 23.65 -54.44
C PRO A 19 2.06 22.89 -53.27
N GLY A 20 0.97 23.48 -52.77
CA GLY A 20 0.26 23.05 -51.57
C GLY A 20 -0.52 21.74 -51.69
N THR A 21 -0.83 21.20 -50.52
CA THR A 21 -1.78 20.11 -50.35
C THR A 21 -2.70 20.40 -49.17
N THR A 22 -3.97 20.37 -49.51
CA THR A 22 -5.18 20.46 -48.69
C THR A 22 -5.12 19.65 -47.39
N ALA A 23 -5.43 20.31 -46.28
CA ALA A 23 -5.75 19.67 -45.00
C ALA A 23 -7.02 18.82 -45.13
N THR A 24 -6.86 17.50 -45.17
CA THR A 24 -7.97 16.55 -44.99
C THR A 24 -8.09 16.23 -43.51
N LYS A 25 -9.20 16.66 -42.89
CA LYS A 25 -9.62 16.21 -41.55
C LYS A 25 -9.85 14.69 -41.60
N LYS A 26 -8.88 13.88 -41.17
CA LYS A 26 -9.13 12.47 -40.82
C LYS A 26 -9.83 12.43 -39.47
N LYS A 27 -11.13 12.09 -39.48
CA LYS A 27 -11.83 11.57 -38.30
C LYS A 27 -11.09 10.32 -37.82
N LEU A 28 -10.46 10.38 -36.65
CA LEU A 28 -10.04 9.17 -35.93
C LEU A 28 -11.31 8.45 -35.45
N SER A 29 -11.64 7.36 -36.12
CA SER A 29 -12.59 6.36 -35.65
C SER A 29 -11.90 5.54 -34.56
N TYR A 30 -12.29 5.73 -33.30
CA TYR A 30 -11.92 4.84 -32.21
C TYR A 30 -12.80 3.58 -32.29
N SER A 31 -12.20 2.46 -32.67
CA SER A 31 -12.79 1.13 -32.52
C SER A 31 -12.28 0.52 -31.20
N PRO A 32 -13.16 0.13 -30.25
CA PRO A 32 -12.71 -0.55 -29.04
C PRO A 32 -12.42 -2.02 -29.38
N LEU A 33 -11.14 -2.37 -29.46
CA LEU A 33 -10.72 -3.78 -29.52
C LEU A 33 -10.99 -4.42 -28.15
N LEU A 34 -12.15 -5.06 -28.02
CA LEU A 34 -12.44 -5.99 -26.93
C LEU A 34 -11.53 -7.22 -27.06
N LEU A 35 -10.43 -7.24 -26.32
CA LEU A 35 -9.59 -8.42 -26.17
C LEU A 35 -10.28 -9.45 -25.27
N THR A 36 -10.25 -10.71 -25.70
CA THR A 36 -10.74 -11.83 -24.91
C THR A 36 -9.86 -12.03 -23.66
N LEU A 37 -10.42 -12.60 -22.59
CA LEU A 37 -9.70 -12.87 -21.32
C LEU A 37 -8.36 -13.62 -21.53
N GLN A 38 -8.33 -14.51 -22.53
CA GLN A 38 -7.14 -15.29 -22.88
C GLN A 38 -6.04 -14.41 -23.51
N GLN A 39 -6.41 -13.42 -24.32
CA GLN A 39 -5.47 -12.47 -24.93
C GLN A 39 -4.92 -11.47 -23.92
N ARG A 40 -5.71 -11.08 -22.91
CA ARG A 40 -5.22 -10.26 -21.78
C ARG A 40 -4.19 -11.02 -20.95
N ARG A 41 -4.48 -12.28 -20.58
CA ARG A 41 -3.54 -13.17 -19.86
C ARG A 41 -2.19 -13.32 -20.59
N GLN A 42 -2.19 -13.32 -21.92
CA GLN A 42 -0.98 -13.45 -22.73
C GLN A 42 -0.17 -12.14 -22.80
N LYS A 43 -0.85 -10.99 -22.85
CA LYS A 43 -0.22 -9.66 -22.79
C LYS A 43 0.45 -9.39 -21.43
N TYR A 44 -0.16 -9.85 -20.33
CA TYR A 44 0.42 -9.73 -18.99
C TYR A 44 1.68 -10.59 -18.80
N ARG A 45 1.79 -11.75 -19.47
CA ARG A 45 3.01 -12.58 -19.44
C ARG A 45 4.20 -11.96 -20.19
N SER A 46 3.97 -11.07 -21.16
CA SER A 46 5.04 -10.54 -22.03
C SER A 46 5.64 -9.20 -21.57
N ILE A 47 5.14 -8.59 -20.50
CA ILE A 47 5.62 -7.28 -19.99
C ILE A 47 6.74 -7.45 -18.93
N ARG A 48 7.17 -8.68 -18.62
CA ARG A 48 8.29 -8.92 -17.69
C ARG A 48 9.65 -8.79 -18.40
N SER A 49 10.43 -7.77 -18.03
CA SER A 49 11.86 -7.61 -18.37
C SER A 49 12.76 -8.44 -17.40
N PRO A 50 13.99 -8.84 -17.76
CA PRO A 50 14.63 -10.02 -17.22
C PRO A 50 15.49 -9.70 -15.99
N PHE A 51 15.07 -10.16 -14.83
CA PHE A 51 15.97 -10.49 -13.73
C PHE A 51 15.64 -11.89 -13.24
N SER A 52 16.27 -12.87 -13.87
CA SER A 52 16.26 -14.27 -13.45
C SER A 52 17.70 -14.76 -13.40
N SER A 53 18.34 -14.63 -12.23
CA SER A 53 19.35 -15.57 -11.77
C SER A 53 19.72 -15.22 -10.32
N ILE A 54 19.15 -15.95 -9.36
CA ILE A 54 19.86 -16.46 -8.17
C ILE A 54 19.12 -17.74 -7.77
N ARG A 55 19.91 -18.78 -7.53
CA ARG A 55 19.52 -20.18 -7.43
C ARG A 55 18.73 -20.51 -6.16
N SER A 56 17.77 -21.41 -6.33
CA SER A 56 17.06 -22.18 -5.30
C SER A 56 17.93 -23.29 -4.68
N SER A 57 17.79 -23.53 -3.37
CA SER A 57 18.04 -24.83 -2.68
C SER A 57 17.53 -24.79 -1.21
N PRO A 58 17.34 -25.92 -0.49
CA PRO A 58 16.02 -26.55 -0.35
C PRO A 58 15.63 -26.89 1.10
N PHE A 59 14.34 -26.90 1.44
CA PHE A 59 13.82 -27.61 2.61
C PHE A 59 12.51 -28.31 2.25
N SER A 60 12.62 -29.60 1.91
CA SER A 60 11.52 -30.56 1.88
C SER A 60 12.09 -31.97 1.88
N VAL A 61 12.36 -32.54 3.07
CA VAL A 61 12.31 -34.00 3.30
C VAL A 61 12.10 -34.23 4.80
N LEU A 62 10.92 -34.70 5.23
CA LEU A 62 10.76 -35.93 6.04
C LEU A 62 9.28 -36.12 6.42
N MET A 63 8.62 -37.10 5.81
CA MET A 63 7.52 -37.86 6.41
C MET A 63 7.53 -39.28 5.86
N SER A 64 7.31 -40.24 6.77
CA SER A 64 6.92 -41.65 6.57
C SER A 64 8.02 -42.72 6.73
N ALA A 65 7.99 -43.43 7.87
CA ALA A 65 8.09 -44.90 7.95
C ALA A 65 7.58 -45.42 9.31
N LYS A 66 6.93 -46.59 9.28
CA LYS A 66 6.05 -47.18 10.32
C LYS A 66 6.74 -48.28 11.17
N SER A 67 6.18 -48.49 12.38
CA SER A 67 5.74 -49.79 12.99
C SER A 67 6.72 -50.82 13.62
N SER A 68 6.28 -51.34 14.79
CA SER A 68 6.55 -52.63 15.50
C SER A 68 7.82 -52.76 16.36
N ALA A 69 7.86 -53.38 17.55
CA ALA A 69 6.91 -54.19 18.33
C ALA A 69 7.37 -54.34 19.82
N LYS A 70 6.44 -54.86 20.65
CA LYS A 70 6.43 -55.29 22.08
C LYS A 70 7.65 -56.16 22.52
N SER A 71 7.99 -56.43 23.80
CA SER A 71 7.17 -56.92 24.95
C SER A 71 7.98 -57.11 26.26
N SER A 72 7.26 -57.37 27.38
CA SER A 72 7.64 -58.05 28.65
C SER A 72 8.14 -57.18 29.82
N LEU A 73 7.74 -57.32 31.09
CA LEU A 73 6.90 -58.27 31.86
C LEU A 73 6.54 -57.65 33.24
N GLU A 74 5.35 -57.97 33.75
CA GLU A 74 4.89 -58.27 35.14
C GLU A 74 5.75 -57.91 36.38
N ALA A 75 5.27 -57.74 37.62
CA ALA A 75 3.99 -57.54 38.31
C ALA A 75 4.34 -57.48 39.82
N LYS A 76 3.65 -56.67 40.64
CA LYS A 76 3.26 -57.02 42.04
C LYS A 76 2.40 -55.91 42.65
N SER A 77 1.28 -56.36 43.24
CA SER A 77 0.17 -55.59 43.81
C SER A 77 0.28 -55.53 45.34
N SER A 78 -0.12 -54.41 45.96
CA SER A 78 -0.84 -54.42 47.24
C SER A 78 -1.70 -53.16 47.40
N ALA A 79 -2.90 -53.36 47.94
CA ALA A 79 -4.05 -52.45 48.12
C ALA A 79 -3.75 -51.26 49.08
N MET A 80 -4.49 -50.14 49.16
CA MET A 80 -5.95 -49.94 49.09
C MET A 80 -6.30 -48.44 48.85
N THR A 81 -7.49 -48.24 48.26
CA THR A 81 -8.26 -47.10 47.67
C THR A 81 -8.76 -45.97 48.61
N PRO A 82 -9.52 -44.94 48.13
CA PRO A 82 -9.55 -44.24 46.82
C PRO A 82 -9.76 -42.69 46.90
N VAL A 83 -9.23 -41.87 45.98
CA VAL A 83 -9.96 -40.71 45.38
C VAL A 83 -9.37 -40.40 43.98
N ASN A 84 -10.24 -40.09 43.02
CA ASN A 84 -10.06 -40.13 41.56
C ASN A 84 -8.88 -39.35 40.92
N PRO A 85 -8.33 -39.84 39.78
CA PRO A 85 -7.13 -39.32 39.15
C PRO A 85 -7.36 -38.19 38.13
N VAL A 86 -6.31 -37.39 37.97
CA VAL A 86 -6.07 -36.44 36.88
C VAL A 86 -6.22 -37.12 35.52
N THR A 87 -7.09 -36.60 34.66
CA THR A 87 -7.08 -36.97 33.24
C THR A 87 -6.16 -36.01 32.48
N THR A 88 -5.04 -36.55 32.02
CA THR A 88 -4.20 -35.98 30.97
C THR A 88 -5.03 -35.79 29.71
N ARG A 89 -5.30 -34.54 29.33
CA ARG A 89 -6.02 -34.25 28.08
C ARG A 89 -5.02 -34.11 26.93
N SER A 90 -5.13 -35.05 26.01
CA SER A 90 -4.63 -35.00 24.64
C SER A 90 -4.80 -33.59 24.05
N MET A 91 -3.73 -33.02 23.50
CA MET A 91 -3.80 -31.80 22.70
C MET A 91 -4.44 -32.14 21.35
N ASP A 92 -5.76 -31.98 21.27
CA ASP A 92 -6.44 -31.86 19.99
C ASP A 92 -6.29 -30.42 19.49
N SER A 93 -5.52 -30.28 18.42
CA SER A 93 -5.56 -29.14 17.50
C SER A 93 -6.95 -29.05 16.88
N THR A 94 -7.84 -28.23 17.43
CA THR A 94 -8.91 -27.48 16.73
C THR A 94 -9.61 -26.61 17.78
N THR A 95 -9.03 -25.46 18.12
CA THR A 95 -9.82 -24.38 18.75
C THR A 95 -10.39 -23.55 17.61
N LEU A 96 -11.62 -23.90 17.21
CA LEU A 96 -12.49 -23.04 16.41
C LEU A 96 -12.65 -21.72 17.18
N LEU A 97 -12.01 -20.67 16.66
CA LEU A 97 -12.31 -19.29 17.02
C LEU A 97 -13.81 -19.09 16.78
N LYS A 98 -14.55 -18.74 17.83
CA LYS A 98 -15.94 -18.30 17.66
C LYS A 98 -15.91 -16.99 16.88
N GLU A 99 -16.36 -17.06 15.63
CA GLU A 99 -16.59 -15.90 14.77
C GLU A 99 -17.58 -14.97 15.49
N THR A 100 -17.12 -13.74 15.75
CA THR A 100 -17.99 -12.68 16.26
C THR A 100 -18.65 -12.07 15.03
N PRO A 101 -20.00 -12.01 14.93
CA PRO A 101 -20.64 -11.36 13.80
C PRO A 101 -20.20 -9.90 13.71
N PRO A 102 -20.05 -9.31 12.51
CA PRO A 102 -19.67 -7.91 12.39
C PRO A 102 -20.69 -7.05 13.14
N GLY A 103 -20.19 -6.23 14.06
CA GLY A 103 -21.00 -5.21 14.71
C GLY A 103 -21.64 -4.29 13.64
N PRO A 104 -22.75 -3.62 13.97
CA PRO A 104 -23.41 -2.69 13.05
C PRO A 104 -22.46 -1.52 12.75
N GLY A 105 -21.71 -1.59 11.64
CA GLY A 105 -20.71 -0.58 11.27
C GLY A 105 -19.53 -1.03 10.41
N GLY A 106 -19.53 -2.24 9.84
CA GLY A 106 -18.47 -2.69 8.92
C GLY A 106 -18.59 -2.11 7.51
N TYR A 107 -17.59 -2.40 6.66
CA TYR A 107 -17.68 -2.19 5.22
C TYR A 107 -18.72 -3.15 4.63
N VAL A 108 -19.60 -2.63 3.77
CA VAL A 108 -20.68 -3.40 3.15
C VAL A 108 -20.75 -3.05 1.66
N ILE A 109 -20.83 -4.06 0.80
CA ILE A 109 -21.04 -3.86 -0.64
C ILE A 109 -22.54 -3.80 -0.90
N THR A 110 -23.02 -2.79 -1.60
CA THR A 110 -24.39 -2.73 -2.09
C THR A 110 -24.40 -2.90 -3.60
N LEU A 111 -25.22 -3.85 -4.08
CA LEU A 111 -25.39 -4.14 -5.49
C LEU A 111 -26.48 -3.26 -6.14
N GLU A 112 -26.53 -3.24 -7.47
CA GLU A 112 -27.52 -2.46 -8.23
C GLU A 112 -28.98 -2.84 -7.94
N ASP A 113 -29.25 -4.10 -7.61
CA ASP A 113 -30.58 -4.58 -7.21
C ASP A 113 -30.96 -4.22 -5.77
N GLY A 114 -30.08 -3.52 -5.05
CA GLY A 114 -30.28 -3.09 -3.67
C GLY A 114 -29.94 -4.15 -2.62
N THR A 115 -29.48 -5.33 -3.01
CA THR A 115 -28.95 -6.32 -2.07
C THR A 115 -27.62 -5.86 -1.47
N CYS A 116 -27.36 -6.29 -0.24
CA CYS A 116 -26.14 -5.95 0.49
C CYS A 116 -25.34 -7.21 0.81
N ASP A 117 -24.08 -7.22 0.41
CA ASP A 117 -23.12 -8.26 0.74
C ASP A 117 -22.28 -7.82 1.95
N VAL A 118 -22.52 -8.49 3.08
CA VAL A 118 -21.69 -8.39 4.29
C VAL A 118 -20.65 -9.49 4.21
N ILE A 119 -19.38 -9.13 4.09
CA ILE A 119 -18.28 -10.08 3.91
C ILE A 119 -17.47 -10.18 5.20
N ASP A 120 -17.55 -11.36 5.85
CA ASP A 120 -16.77 -11.76 7.03
C ASP A 120 -15.82 -12.95 6.75
N ARG A 121 -16.01 -13.64 5.63
CA ARG A 121 -15.18 -14.77 5.15
C ARG A 121 -13.83 -14.35 4.56
N ASP A 122 -12.99 -15.33 4.25
CA ASP A 122 -11.77 -15.17 3.44
C ASP A 122 -12.11 -14.80 1.98
N PRO A 123 -11.20 -14.13 1.25
CA PRO A 123 -11.31 -13.98 -0.21
C PRO A 123 -11.39 -15.34 -0.92
N GLN A 124 -12.21 -15.44 -1.96
CA GLN A 124 -12.49 -16.69 -2.69
C GLN A 124 -12.40 -16.51 -4.21
N PRO A 125 -12.24 -17.59 -4.98
CA PRO A 125 -12.37 -17.54 -6.43
C PRO A 125 -13.72 -16.94 -6.88
N GLY A 126 -13.68 -16.04 -7.85
CA GLY A 126 -14.86 -15.31 -8.35
C GLY A 126 -15.08 -13.95 -7.67
N ASP A 127 -14.42 -13.68 -6.54
CA ASP A 127 -14.43 -12.36 -5.90
C ASP A 127 -13.80 -11.30 -6.82
N SER A 128 -14.15 -10.03 -6.57
CA SER A 128 -13.37 -8.90 -7.10
C SER A 128 -12.40 -8.35 -6.06
N ALA A 129 -11.47 -7.47 -6.47
CA ALA A 129 -10.59 -6.76 -5.55
C ALA A 129 -11.36 -6.02 -4.44
N VAL A 130 -12.57 -5.53 -4.74
CA VAL A 130 -13.44 -4.88 -3.75
C VAL A 130 -13.94 -5.86 -2.69
N HIS A 131 -14.31 -7.09 -3.08
CA HIS A 131 -14.71 -8.13 -2.13
C HIS A 131 -13.54 -8.50 -1.20
N ALA A 132 -12.33 -8.64 -1.75
CA ALA A 132 -11.13 -8.87 -0.95
C ALA A 132 -10.83 -7.70 0.00
N ALA A 133 -10.95 -6.46 -0.46
CA ALA A 133 -10.77 -5.27 0.37
C ALA A 133 -11.74 -5.26 1.56
N VAL A 134 -13.03 -5.47 1.30
CA VAL A 134 -14.07 -5.52 2.35
C VAL A 134 -13.81 -6.67 3.33
N ALA A 135 -13.42 -7.85 2.84
CA ALA A 135 -13.04 -8.98 3.70
C ALA A 135 -11.88 -8.65 4.65
N VAL A 136 -10.86 -7.93 4.18
CA VAL A 136 -9.71 -7.51 5.00
C VAL A 136 -10.09 -6.39 5.96
N LEU A 137 -10.80 -5.35 5.49
CA LEU A 137 -11.15 -4.18 6.29
C LEU A 137 -12.15 -4.51 7.41
N ASN A 138 -13.00 -5.52 7.22
CA ASN A 138 -13.90 -6.07 8.25
C ASN A 138 -13.21 -7.02 9.24
N THR A 139 -11.96 -7.41 8.98
CA THR A 139 -11.22 -8.32 9.86
C THR A 139 -10.54 -7.55 10.98
N PRO A 140 -10.82 -7.80 12.28
CA PRO A 140 -10.31 -6.94 13.37
C PRO A 140 -8.80 -7.06 13.66
N ARG A 141 -8.22 -8.25 13.52
CA ARG A 141 -6.84 -8.51 13.96
C ARG A 141 -5.85 -8.31 12.82
N ALA A 142 -4.78 -7.56 13.05
CA ALA A 142 -3.76 -7.26 12.03
C ALA A 142 -3.14 -8.53 11.40
N VAL A 143 -2.91 -9.58 12.21
CA VAL A 143 -2.39 -10.87 11.72
C VAL A 143 -3.36 -11.52 10.74
N GLU A 144 -4.66 -11.49 11.02
CA GLU A 144 -5.68 -12.04 10.13
C GLU A 144 -5.88 -11.18 8.88
N LYS A 145 -5.76 -9.85 8.99
CA LYS A 145 -5.73 -8.94 7.83
C LYS A 145 -4.58 -9.28 6.89
N ALA A 146 -3.37 -9.49 7.43
CA ALA A 146 -2.21 -9.89 6.64
C ALA A 146 -2.41 -11.26 5.98
N ARG A 147 -2.94 -12.25 6.72
CA ARG A 147 -3.26 -13.59 6.18
C ARG A 147 -4.27 -13.51 5.03
N LYS A 148 -5.36 -12.76 5.18
CA LYS A 148 -6.36 -12.57 4.11
C LYS A 148 -5.79 -11.83 2.91
N SER A 149 -4.87 -10.89 3.13
CA SER A 149 -4.16 -10.21 2.03
C SER A 149 -3.28 -11.17 1.23
N GLU A 150 -2.58 -12.10 1.88
CA GLU A 150 -1.81 -13.16 1.21
C GLU A 150 -2.71 -14.14 0.43
N ILE A 151 -3.91 -14.47 0.93
CA ILE A 151 -4.91 -15.22 0.15
C ILE A 151 -5.33 -14.44 -1.10
N ALA A 152 -5.64 -13.14 -0.93
CA ALA A 152 -6.02 -12.28 -2.05
C ALA A 152 -4.91 -12.23 -3.11
N LYS A 153 -3.63 -12.11 -2.70
CA LYS A 153 -2.48 -12.17 -3.60
C LYS A 153 -2.47 -13.44 -4.45
N GLN A 154 -2.63 -14.61 -3.83
CA GLN A 154 -2.61 -15.89 -4.53
C GLN A 154 -3.72 -15.97 -5.58
N LEU A 155 -4.94 -15.55 -5.22
CA LEU A 155 -6.10 -15.53 -6.11
C LEU A 155 -5.99 -14.47 -7.22
N ILE A 156 -5.37 -13.32 -6.94
CA ILE A 156 -5.07 -12.30 -7.97
C ILE A 156 -4.04 -12.85 -8.97
N GLN A 157 -2.98 -13.50 -8.47
CA GLN A 157 -1.93 -14.08 -9.32
C GLN A 157 -2.43 -15.24 -10.19
N SER A 158 -3.37 -16.05 -9.69
CA SER A 158 -4.02 -17.09 -10.49
C SER A 158 -5.10 -16.55 -11.44
N GLY A 159 -5.51 -15.29 -11.26
CA GLY A 159 -6.59 -14.65 -12.02
C GLY A 159 -7.97 -15.17 -11.63
N GLU A 160 -8.12 -15.65 -10.40
CA GLU A 160 -9.37 -16.07 -9.78
C GLU A 160 -10.09 -14.91 -9.07
N ILE A 161 -9.36 -13.84 -8.71
CA ILE A 161 -9.95 -12.54 -8.35
C ILE A 161 -9.95 -11.60 -9.56
N LEU A 162 -11.08 -10.94 -9.78
CA LEU A 162 -11.23 -9.87 -10.78
C LEU A 162 -10.68 -8.55 -10.21
N LEU A 163 -9.66 -7.96 -10.82
CA LEU A 163 -9.09 -6.70 -10.35
C LEU A 163 -10.10 -5.56 -10.43
N ALA A 164 -10.71 -5.34 -11.59
CA ALA A 164 -11.83 -4.40 -11.71
C ALA A 164 -13.12 -5.09 -11.23
N PRO A 165 -13.93 -4.43 -10.37
CA PRO A 165 -15.20 -4.98 -9.96
C PRO A 165 -16.18 -5.08 -11.14
N PRO A 166 -17.09 -6.05 -11.13
CA PRO A 166 -18.20 -6.08 -12.06
C PRO A 166 -19.09 -4.84 -11.89
N ASN A 167 -19.74 -4.41 -12.98
CA ASN A 167 -20.57 -3.19 -13.03
C ASN A 167 -21.84 -3.24 -12.15
N ASN A 168 -22.06 -4.32 -11.40
CA ASN A 168 -23.22 -4.46 -10.51
C ASN A 168 -22.94 -3.98 -9.08
N ILE A 169 -21.71 -3.59 -8.73
CA ILE A 169 -21.44 -2.90 -7.46
C ILE A 169 -21.87 -1.45 -7.59
N LYS A 170 -22.96 -1.09 -6.90
CA LYS A 170 -23.51 0.26 -6.91
C LYS A 170 -22.72 1.21 -6.02
N HIS A 171 -22.45 0.79 -4.78
CA HIS A 171 -21.57 1.52 -3.86
C HIS A 171 -21.05 0.59 -2.76
N VAL A 172 -19.99 1.03 -2.09
CA VAL A 172 -19.48 0.39 -0.87
C VAL A 172 -19.75 1.35 0.29
N GLN A 173 -20.55 0.92 1.25
CA GLN A 173 -20.66 1.62 2.52
C GLN A 173 -19.33 1.49 3.26
N CYS A 174 -18.66 2.61 3.50
CA CYS A 174 -17.34 2.65 4.12
C CYS A 174 -17.47 3.34 5.48
N PRO A 175 -17.25 2.65 6.61
CA PRO A 175 -17.21 3.29 7.92
C PRO A 175 -16.04 4.26 8.04
N ASP A 176 -16.05 5.04 9.12
CA ASP A 176 -14.98 5.99 9.46
C ASP A 176 -13.65 5.31 9.79
N ARG A 177 -13.69 4.03 10.16
CA ARG A 177 -12.52 3.22 10.53
C ARG A 177 -12.76 1.75 10.21
N PRO A 178 -11.72 1.00 9.76
CA PRO A 178 -11.79 -0.45 9.61
C PRO A 178 -11.97 -1.12 10.95
N ALA A 179 -12.43 -2.37 10.89
CA ALA A 179 -12.45 -3.22 12.06
C ALA A 179 -11.03 -3.34 12.61
N ARG A 180 -10.88 -3.04 13.91
CA ARG A 180 -9.65 -3.22 14.65
C ARG A 180 -9.99 -3.72 16.05
N ALA A 181 -9.32 -4.78 16.50
CA ALA A 181 -9.46 -5.27 17.86
C ALA A 181 -8.59 -4.40 18.77
N ASP A 182 -9.21 -3.43 19.45
CA ASP A 182 -8.51 -2.48 20.33
C ASP A 182 -7.84 -3.15 21.54
N ASP A 183 -8.22 -4.39 21.87
CA ASP A 183 -7.62 -5.17 22.96
C ASP A 183 -6.20 -5.68 22.65
N ASP A 184 -5.84 -5.80 21.37
CA ASP A 184 -4.54 -6.33 20.95
C ASP A 184 -3.41 -5.30 21.07
N VAL A 185 -3.72 -3.99 21.09
CA VAL A 185 -2.71 -2.93 21.10
C VAL A 185 -3.17 -1.76 21.95
N GLN A 186 -2.38 -1.40 22.95
CA GLN A 186 -2.68 -0.22 23.78
C GLN A 186 -2.45 1.08 22.98
N VAL A 187 -3.53 1.73 22.56
CA VAL A 187 -3.46 3.06 21.93
C VAL A 187 -3.36 4.13 23.02
N THR A 188 -2.41 5.04 22.86
CA THR A 188 -2.14 6.15 23.79
C THR A 188 -2.17 7.49 23.05
N ASP A 189 -2.61 8.54 23.74
CA ASP A 189 -2.54 9.91 23.19
C ASP A 189 -1.06 10.25 22.91
N PRO A 190 -0.70 10.74 21.70
CA PRO A 190 0.67 11.13 21.35
C PRO A 190 1.35 12.06 22.38
N ARG A 191 0.58 12.88 23.10
CA ARG A 191 1.06 13.81 24.14
C ARG A 191 1.43 13.11 25.45
N GLN A 192 0.90 11.90 25.68
CA GLN A 192 1.17 11.08 26.86
C GLN A 192 2.38 10.16 26.68
N VAL A 193 2.82 9.95 25.44
CA VAL A 193 4.05 9.19 25.16
C VAL A 193 5.26 10.05 25.52
N PRO A 194 6.17 9.58 26.42
CA PRO A 194 7.38 10.32 26.74
C PRO A 194 8.15 10.66 25.48
N ARG A 195 8.49 11.95 25.28
CA ARG A 195 9.32 12.38 24.14
C ARG A 195 10.58 11.53 24.10
N ARG A 196 10.72 10.71 23.05
CA ARG A 196 11.93 9.91 22.82
C ARG A 196 13.10 10.90 22.72
N LYS A 197 14.01 10.88 23.72
CA LYS A 197 15.34 11.48 23.58
C LYS A 197 16.02 10.85 22.35
N LYS A 198 17.16 11.37 21.87
CA LYS A 198 18.02 10.70 20.87
C LYS A 198 18.51 9.35 21.45
N ALA A 199 17.63 8.38 21.53
CA ALA A 199 17.83 7.13 22.22
C ALA A 199 18.54 6.20 21.24
N SER A 200 19.71 5.73 21.67
CA SER A 200 20.42 4.65 21.00
C SER A 200 19.55 3.39 21.01
N LEU A 201 19.58 2.60 19.94
CA LEU A 201 18.93 1.28 19.87
C LEU A 201 19.82 0.17 20.46
N ARG A 202 20.95 0.50 21.12
CA ARG A 202 21.84 -0.49 21.75
C ARG A 202 21.13 -1.30 22.85
N GLY A 203 20.16 -0.72 23.54
CA GLY A 203 19.34 -1.46 24.51
C GLY A 203 18.28 -2.32 23.81
N LYS A 204 18.17 -3.59 24.20
CA LYS A 204 17.19 -4.55 23.63
C LYS A 204 15.77 -3.98 23.62
N GLU A 205 15.34 -3.36 24.72
CA GLU A 205 13.99 -2.81 24.84
C GLU A 205 13.71 -1.65 23.88
N ALA A 206 14.67 -0.72 23.74
CA ALA A 206 14.54 0.40 22.82
C ALA A 206 14.49 -0.08 21.35
N ARG A 207 15.27 -1.13 21.04
CA ARG A 207 15.29 -1.76 19.73
C ARG A 207 13.95 -2.42 19.41
N LEU A 208 13.39 -3.19 20.34
CA LEU A 208 12.09 -3.85 20.19
C LEU A 208 10.94 -2.85 20.07
N GLN A 209 10.97 -1.76 20.83
CA GLN A 209 10.00 -0.67 20.68
C GLN A 209 10.06 -0.02 19.30
N MET A 210 11.26 0.19 18.75
CA MET A 210 11.40 0.71 17.39
C MET A 210 10.86 -0.28 16.36
N LEU A 211 11.26 -1.55 16.45
CA LEU A 211 10.80 -2.61 15.54
C LEU A 211 9.27 -2.77 15.58
N HIS A 212 8.68 -2.75 16.78
CA HIS A 212 7.22 -2.78 16.96
C HIS A 212 6.54 -1.53 16.39
N SER A 213 7.16 -0.35 16.53
CA SER A 213 6.61 0.88 15.93
C SER A 213 6.54 0.77 14.40
N ILE A 214 7.55 0.19 13.75
CA ILE A 214 7.55 -0.04 12.29
C ILE A 214 6.49 -1.08 11.93
N CYS A 215 6.45 -2.21 12.65
CA CYS A 215 5.41 -3.25 12.49
C CYS A 215 4.00 -2.66 12.60
N HIS A 216 3.77 -1.73 13.53
CA HIS A 216 2.49 -1.05 13.68
C HIS A 216 2.12 -0.14 12.51
N ILE A 217 3.10 0.56 11.94
CA ILE A 217 2.91 1.38 10.73
C ILE A 217 2.46 0.49 9.57
N GLU A 218 3.13 -0.64 9.32
CA GLU A 218 2.73 -1.54 8.22
C GLU A 218 1.33 -2.12 8.44
N SER A 219 0.96 -2.38 9.70
CA SER A 219 -0.40 -2.82 10.03
C SER A 219 -1.47 -1.81 9.62
N TRP A 220 -1.15 -0.51 9.62
CA TRP A 220 -2.03 0.55 9.15
C TRP A 220 -1.94 0.71 7.63
N ALA A 221 -0.75 0.53 7.04
CA ALA A 221 -0.55 0.58 5.60
C ALA A 221 -1.37 -0.49 4.85
N ILE A 222 -1.56 -1.69 5.43
CA ILE A 222 -2.51 -2.70 4.94
C ILE A 222 -3.92 -2.11 4.83
N ASP A 223 -4.43 -1.50 5.90
CA ASP A 223 -5.76 -0.93 5.94
C ASP A 223 -5.90 0.27 4.99
N LEU A 224 -4.92 1.18 4.96
CA LEU A 224 -4.91 2.34 4.07
C LEU A 224 -5.00 1.91 2.60
N SER A 225 -4.22 0.91 2.21
CA SER A 225 -4.16 0.43 0.83
C SER A 225 -5.43 -0.29 0.40
N TRP A 226 -6.02 -1.13 1.27
CA TRP A 226 -7.32 -1.74 0.98
C TRP A 226 -8.47 -0.72 1.03
N ASP A 227 -8.40 0.31 1.88
CA ASP A 227 -9.38 1.40 1.93
C ASP A 227 -9.40 2.18 0.60
N MET A 228 -8.25 2.35 -0.06
CA MET A 228 -8.21 2.94 -1.41
C MET A 228 -9.05 2.15 -2.42
N VAL A 229 -8.95 0.81 -2.38
CA VAL A 229 -9.73 -0.10 -3.23
C VAL A 229 -11.23 0.00 -2.94
N ALA A 230 -11.62 -0.09 -1.67
CA ALA A 230 -13.03 -0.13 -1.27
C ALA A 230 -13.73 1.24 -1.39
N ARG A 231 -13.10 2.29 -0.86
CA ARG A 231 -13.71 3.62 -0.69
C ARG A 231 -13.77 4.41 -2.00
N PHE A 232 -12.71 4.38 -2.79
CA PHE A 232 -12.57 5.24 -3.96
C PHE A 232 -12.66 4.50 -5.29
N GLY A 233 -12.32 3.21 -5.32
CA GLY A 233 -12.31 2.42 -6.56
C GLY A 233 -13.66 2.47 -7.31
N PRO A 234 -14.74 1.89 -6.74
CA PRO A 234 -16.05 1.87 -7.38
C PRO A 234 -16.65 3.27 -7.55
N SER A 235 -16.68 4.06 -6.48
CA SER A 235 -17.36 5.36 -6.42
C SER A 235 -16.78 6.39 -7.40
N ARG A 236 -15.48 6.33 -7.70
CA ARG A 236 -14.82 7.22 -8.67
C ARG A 236 -14.70 6.61 -10.07
N GLY A 237 -15.14 5.35 -10.25
CA GLY A 237 -15.00 4.59 -11.49
C GLY A 237 -13.53 4.47 -11.89
N MET A 238 -12.68 4.01 -10.96
CA MET A 238 -11.25 3.86 -11.21
C MET A 238 -10.96 2.74 -12.22
N PRO A 239 -9.91 2.87 -13.06
CA PRO A 239 -9.53 1.84 -14.02
C PRO A 239 -8.90 0.62 -13.34
N GLU A 240 -8.81 -0.50 -14.06
CA GLU A 240 -8.21 -1.76 -13.57
C GLU A 240 -6.82 -1.58 -12.94
N ASP A 241 -5.97 -0.72 -13.55
CA ASP A 241 -4.63 -0.43 -13.04
C ASP A 241 -4.62 0.17 -11.63
N PHE A 242 -5.68 0.87 -11.21
CA PHE A 242 -5.80 1.40 -9.85
C PHE A 242 -5.93 0.26 -8.85
N TYR A 243 -6.82 -0.68 -9.13
CA TYR A 243 -7.00 -1.86 -8.31
C TYR A 243 -5.74 -2.71 -8.28
N HIS A 244 -5.08 -2.88 -9.43
CA HIS A 244 -3.80 -3.59 -9.50
C HIS A 244 -2.76 -2.98 -8.55
N ASP A 245 -2.55 -1.66 -8.63
CA ASP A 245 -1.52 -1.00 -7.82
C ASP A 245 -1.85 -1.05 -6.33
N TRP A 246 -3.09 -0.77 -5.93
CA TRP A 246 -3.44 -0.78 -4.49
C TRP A 246 -3.52 -2.18 -3.91
N CYS A 247 -3.97 -3.19 -4.67
CA CYS A 247 -3.87 -4.58 -4.23
C CYS A 247 -2.40 -5.00 -4.06
N ARG A 248 -1.51 -4.57 -4.97
CA ARG A 248 -0.07 -4.86 -4.85
C ARG A 248 0.50 -4.23 -3.59
N VAL A 249 0.31 -2.93 -3.38
CA VAL A 249 0.79 -2.22 -2.18
C VAL A 249 0.24 -2.90 -0.93
N ALA A 250 -1.08 -3.13 -0.84
CA ALA A 250 -1.69 -3.76 0.34
C ALA A 250 -1.10 -5.14 0.69
N VAL A 251 -0.75 -5.92 -0.33
CA VAL A 251 -0.13 -7.25 -0.17
C VAL A 251 1.34 -7.15 0.24
N GLU A 252 2.08 -6.21 -0.32
CA GLU A 252 3.48 -5.93 0.06
C GLU A 252 3.53 -5.48 1.53
N GLU A 253 2.62 -4.58 1.95
CA GLU A 253 2.50 -4.16 3.36
C GLU A 253 2.10 -5.29 4.32
N ALA A 254 1.27 -6.22 3.85
CA ALA A 254 0.96 -7.42 4.61
C ALA A 254 2.18 -8.34 4.81
N ASP A 255 3.05 -8.44 3.81
CA ASP A 255 4.32 -9.17 3.91
C ASP A 255 5.31 -8.44 4.83
N HIS A 256 5.43 -7.12 4.70
CA HIS A 256 6.22 -6.26 5.60
C HIS A 256 5.83 -6.47 7.06
N PHE A 257 4.53 -6.32 7.37
CA PHE A 257 3.98 -6.57 8.70
C PHE A 257 4.34 -7.96 9.21
N THR A 258 4.14 -8.99 8.38
CA THR A 258 4.37 -10.40 8.74
C THR A 258 5.86 -10.66 9.07
N ARG A 259 6.78 -10.11 8.29
CA ARG A 259 8.23 -10.24 8.51
C ARG A 259 8.69 -9.48 9.75
N LEU A 260 8.24 -8.24 9.94
CA LEU A 260 8.57 -7.45 11.12
C LEU A 260 8.02 -8.08 12.40
N ARG A 261 6.79 -8.62 12.35
CA ARG A 261 6.22 -9.38 13.45
C ARG A 261 7.05 -10.63 13.75
N SER A 262 7.49 -11.36 12.72
CA SER A 262 8.37 -12.53 12.89
C SER A 262 9.67 -12.15 13.62
N ARG A 263 10.27 -11.00 13.28
CA ARG A 263 11.43 -10.45 13.98
C ARG A 263 11.16 -10.09 15.45
N LEU A 264 9.95 -9.66 15.81
CA LEU A 264 9.54 -9.46 17.21
C LEU A 264 9.44 -10.80 17.95
N VAL A 265 8.79 -11.78 17.33
CA VAL A 265 8.56 -13.13 17.90
C VAL A 265 9.88 -13.84 18.18
N GLU A 266 10.84 -13.75 17.25
CA GLU A 266 12.21 -14.25 17.43
C GLU A 266 12.94 -13.62 18.63
N GLN A 267 12.49 -12.45 19.09
CA GLN A 267 13.03 -11.75 20.25
C GLN A 267 12.12 -11.80 21.49
N GLU A 268 11.18 -12.76 21.52
CA GLU A 268 10.26 -13.05 22.63
C GLU A 268 9.24 -11.93 22.90
N LYS A 269 8.90 -11.16 21.87
CA LYS A 269 7.79 -10.18 21.88
C LYS A 269 6.81 -10.49 20.75
N ASP A 270 5.61 -9.93 20.82
CA ASP A 270 4.68 -9.98 19.69
C ASP A 270 4.18 -8.56 19.38
N TYR A 271 3.52 -8.41 18.24
CA TYR A 271 2.71 -7.25 17.94
C TYR A 271 1.70 -7.01 19.08
N GLY A 272 1.50 -5.75 19.44
CA GLY A 272 0.76 -5.37 20.66
C GLY A 272 1.56 -5.26 21.96
N ALA A 273 2.83 -5.72 22.01
CA ALA A 273 3.63 -5.67 23.24
C ALA A 273 3.98 -4.25 23.74
N TYR A 274 3.80 -3.22 22.91
CA TYR A 274 4.10 -1.83 23.23
C TYR A 274 2.93 -0.93 22.88
N ALA A 275 2.81 0.17 23.63
CA ALA A 275 1.84 1.21 23.35
C ALA A 275 2.15 1.94 22.04
N VAL A 276 1.10 2.34 21.33
CA VAL A 276 1.16 3.01 20.02
C VAL A 276 0.30 4.28 20.02
N HIS A 277 0.30 4.97 18.89
CA HIS A 277 -0.61 6.08 18.62
C HIS A 277 -1.31 5.87 17.27
N ASP A 278 -2.48 6.50 17.09
CA ASP A 278 -3.32 6.33 15.92
C ASP A 278 -3.15 7.41 14.83
N GLY A 279 -2.06 8.18 14.88
CA GLY A 279 -1.89 9.37 14.04
C GLY A 279 -2.04 9.14 12.51
N LEU A 280 -1.72 7.95 11.99
CA LEU A 280 -1.94 7.62 10.57
C LEU A 280 -3.44 7.54 10.24
N TRP A 281 -4.24 6.85 11.06
CA TRP A 281 -5.67 6.74 10.78
C TRP A 281 -6.43 8.04 11.06
N GLU A 282 -5.98 8.86 12.02
CA GLU A 282 -6.53 10.20 12.22
C GLU A 282 -6.37 11.07 10.94
N SER A 283 -5.22 10.94 10.28
CA SER A 283 -4.96 11.62 9.00
C SER A 283 -5.81 11.06 7.86
N ALA A 284 -5.95 9.74 7.79
CA ALA A 284 -6.86 9.06 6.87
C ALA A 284 -8.31 9.53 7.04
N TYR A 285 -8.85 9.52 8.26
CA TYR A 285 -10.21 9.96 8.56
C TYR A 285 -10.52 11.34 7.98
N ARG A 286 -9.59 12.29 8.14
CA ARG A 286 -9.76 13.67 7.67
C ARG A 286 -9.76 13.84 6.16
N THR A 287 -9.23 12.86 5.44
CA THR A 287 -9.14 12.83 3.98
C THR A 287 -10.10 11.82 3.37
N LYS A 288 -11.00 11.20 4.16
CA LYS A 288 -11.87 10.10 3.72
C LYS A 288 -12.82 10.46 2.58
N ASP A 289 -13.18 11.74 2.45
CA ASP A 289 -14.15 12.19 1.45
C ASP A 289 -13.48 12.61 0.11
N SER A 290 -12.17 12.86 0.11
CA SER A 290 -11.40 13.23 -1.09
C SER A 290 -10.27 12.24 -1.39
N VAL A 291 -10.41 11.53 -2.51
CA VAL A 291 -9.35 10.65 -3.04
C VAL A 291 -8.07 11.43 -3.34
N LEU A 292 -8.18 12.70 -3.77
CA LEU A 292 -7.03 13.53 -4.11
C LEU A 292 -6.24 13.91 -2.85
N SER A 293 -6.94 14.37 -1.81
CA SER A 293 -6.34 14.69 -0.53
C SER A 293 -5.81 13.45 0.19
N ARG A 294 -6.49 12.30 0.08
CA ARG A 294 -5.98 11.03 0.60
C ARG A 294 -4.66 10.63 -0.06
N LEU A 295 -4.58 10.72 -1.39
CA LEU A 295 -3.37 10.42 -2.16
C LEU A 295 -2.22 11.37 -1.78
N ALA A 296 -2.49 12.66 -1.64
CA ALA A 296 -1.46 13.64 -1.26
C ALA A 296 -0.91 13.38 0.14
N VAL A 297 -1.78 13.19 1.12
CA VAL A 297 -1.37 13.12 2.53
C VAL A 297 -0.81 11.75 2.87
N GLU A 298 -1.56 10.67 2.65
CA GLU A 298 -1.12 9.32 3.03
C GLU A 298 -0.08 8.81 2.03
N HIS A 299 -0.43 8.75 0.75
CA HIS A 299 0.38 8.02 -0.23
C HIS A 299 1.50 8.83 -0.89
N CYS A 300 1.61 10.12 -0.60
CA CYS A 300 2.76 10.94 -1.02
C CYS A 300 3.53 11.46 0.18
N VAL A 301 2.90 12.20 1.11
CA VAL A 301 3.61 12.80 2.25
C VAL A 301 4.07 11.76 3.26
N HIS A 302 3.21 10.86 3.73
CA HIS A 302 3.59 9.85 4.72
C HIS A 302 4.59 8.84 4.14
N GLU A 303 4.36 8.35 2.92
CA GLU A 303 5.31 7.49 2.19
C GLU A 303 6.67 8.15 1.99
N ALA A 304 6.72 9.38 1.46
CA ALA A 304 7.99 10.09 1.25
C ALA A 304 8.73 10.39 2.56
N ARG A 305 8.00 10.58 3.66
CA ARG A 305 8.60 10.71 4.99
C ARG A 305 9.22 9.39 5.45
N GLY A 306 8.60 8.25 5.11
CA GLY A 306 9.22 6.93 5.26
C GLY A 306 10.58 6.87 4.59
N LEU A 307 10.68 7.34 3.33
CA LEU A 307 11.94 7.38 2.57
C LEU A 307 13.05 8.23 3.21
N ASP A 308 12.69 9.29 3.94
CA ASP A 308 13.67 10.16 4.62
C ASP A 308 14.15 9.61 5.98
N VAL A 309 13.29 8.79 6.62
CA VAL A 309 13.49 8.28 7.97
C VAL A 309 14.14 6.90 7.94
N MET A 310 13.75 6.03 7.01
CA MET A 310 14.19 4.63 6.95
C MET A 310 15.71 4.48 6.93
N PRO A 311 16.50 5.23 6.12
CA PRO A 311 17.96 5.09 6.13
C PRO A 311 18.59 5.38 7.50
N LYS A 312 18.03 6.35 8.25
CA LYS A 312 18.48 6.68 9.60
C LYS A 312 18.08 5.60 10.61
N THR A 313 16.93 4.97 10.41
CA THR A 313 16.46 3.85 11.24
C THR A 313 17.33 2.62 11.02
N ILE A 314 17.61 2.27 9.77
CA ILE A 314 18.53 1.22 9.35
C ILE A 314 19.91 1.41 10.00
N ALA A 315 20.50 2.61 9.88
CA ALA A 315 21.79 2.91 10.51
C ALA A 315 21.79 2.70 12.03
N LYS A 316 20.68 2.98 12.72
CA LYS A 316 20.56 2.74 14.16
C LYS A 316 20.47 1.26 14.51
N PHE A 317 19.81 0.43 13.69
CA PHE A 317 19.79 -1.02 13.89
C PHE A 317 21.18 -1.63 13.61
N GLN A 318 21.87 -1.11 12.60
CA GLN A 318 23.25 -1.48 12.29
C GLN A 318 24.19 -1.17 13.47
N ASP A 319 24.12 0.04 14.02
CA ASP A 319 24.88 0.44 15.22
C ASP A 319 24.56 -0.38 16.48
N ALA A 320 23.37 -0.98 16.51
CA ALA A 320 22.92 -1.88 17.58
C ALA A 320 23.27 -3.35 17.32
N GLY A 321 23.84 -3.69 16.16
CA GLY A 321 24.27 -5.02 15.78
C GLY A 321 23.14 -5.98 15.36
N ASP A 322 21.93 -5.48 15.07
CA ASP A 322 20.77 -6.29 14.65
C ASP A 322 20.77 -6.44 13.13
N LYS A 323 21.65 -7.31 12.63
CA LYS A 323 21.92 -7.49 11.20
C LYS A 323 20.71 -8.03 10.45
N GLU A 324 19.91 -8.87 11.10
CA GLU A 324 18.72 -9.47 10.51
C GLU A 324 17.64 -8.42 10.25
N THR A 325 17.47 -7.45 11.15
CA THR A 325 16.55 -6.33 10.93
C THR A 325 17.08 -5.36 9.89
N VAL A 326 18.40 -5.12 9.85
CA VAL A 326 19.03 -4.29 8.80
C VAL A 326 18.78 -4.90 7.43
N GLU A 327 19.06 -6.19 7.26
CA GLU A 327 18.83 -6.91 6.01
C GLU A 327 17.37 -6.81 5.57
N LEU A 328 16.42 -7.09 6.48
CA LEU A 328 14.98 -6.98 6.18
C LEU A 328 14.59 -5.57 5.69
N LEU A 329 15.06 -4.53 6.39
CA LEU A 329 14.72 -3.15 6.05
C LEU A 329 15.40 -2.70 4.75
N GLU A 330 16.67 -3.06 4.53
CA GLU A 330 17.46 -2.61 3.38
C GLU A 330 17.12 -3.35 2.09
N SER A 331 16.92 -4.67 2.14
CA SER A 331 16.80 -5.50 0.93
C SER A 331 15.37 -5.79 0.50
N ILE A 332 14.39 -5.61 1.40
CA ILE A 332 12.97 -5.90 1.12
C ILE A 332 12.15 -4.61 1.27
N ILE A 333 12.03 -4.09 2.49
CA ILE A 333 11.05 -3.03 2.79
C ILE A 333 11.39 -1.74 2.07
N TYR A 334 12.58 -1.17 2.31
CA TYR A 334 12.92 0.15 1.77
C TYR A 334 12.86 0.26 0.22
N PRO A 335 13.29 -0.75 -0.57
CA PRO A 335 13.05 -0.75 -2.02
C PRO A 335 11.57 -0.73 -2.40
N GLU A 336 10.70 -1.46 -1.69
CA GLU A 336 9.26 -1.52 -1.96
C GLU A 336 8.56 -0.19 -1.60
N GLU A 337 8.94 0.46 -0.48
CA GLU A 337 8.45 1.79 -0.07
C GLU A 337 8.63 2.86 -1.16
N ILE A 338 9.74 2.79 -1.92
CA ILE A 338 9.98 3.72 -3.04
C ILE A 338 8.90 3.54 -4.11
N THR A 339 8.49 2.30 -4.37
CA THR A 339 7.44 1.98 -5.35
C THR A 339 6.04 2.26 -4.82
N HIS A 340 5.82 2.20 -3.50
CA HIS A 340 4.56 2.58 -2.85
C HIS A 340 4.34 4.08 -2.95
N CYS A 341 5.35 4.87 -2.57
CA CYS A 341 5.38 6.32 -2.80
C CYS A 341 5.14 6.65 -4.28
N GLY A 342 5.84 5.95 -5.20
CA GLY A 342 5.64 6.12 -6.64
C GLY A 342 4.22 5.83 -7.12
N ALA A 343 3.53 4.85 -6.53
CA ALA A 343 2.12 4.57 -6.82
C ALA A 343 1.22 5.72 -6.36
N GLY A 344 1.47 6.28 -5.17
CA GLY A 344 0.77 7.47 -4.68
C GLY A 344 0.89 8.65 -5.64
N VAL A 345 2.10 8.98 -6.09
CA VAL A 345 2.32 10.09 -7.03
C VAL A 345 1.67 9.83 -8.39
N LYS A 346 1.78 8.62 -8.92
CA LYS A 346 1.11 8.20 -10.16
C LYS A 346 -0.39 8.45 -10.08
N TRP A 347 -1.03 8.02 -9.00
CA TRP A 347 -2.47 8.15 -8.85
C TRP A 347 -2.89 9.57 -8.51
N PHE A 348 -2.08 10.34 -7.78
CA PHE A 348 -2.34 11.77 -7.56
C PHE A 348 -2.42 12.53 -8.89
N ARG A 349 -1.40 12.37 -9.77
CA ARG A 349 -1.40 12.94 -11.13
C ARG A 349 -2.62 12.50 -11.94
N SER A 350 -2.90 11.20 -11.95
CA SER A 350 -4.01 10.61 -12.72
C SER A 350 -5.38 11.12 -12.26
N VAL A 351 -5.63 11.13 -10.95
CA VAL A 351 -6.89 11.61 -10.36
C VAL A 351 -7.06 13.10 -10.62
N HIS A 352 -6.01 13.91 -10.41
CA HIS A 352 -6.05 15.33 -10.72
C HIS A 352 -6.42 15.60 -12.20
N GLY A 353 -5.76 14.91 -13.14
CA GLY A 353 -6.07 15.02 -14.56
C GLY A 353 -7.51 14.60 -14.92
N ARG A 354 -8.04 13.56 -14.25
CA ARG A 354 -9.42 13.11 -14.47
C ARG A 354 -10.46 14.08 -13.91
N LEU A 355 -10.19 14.70 -12.77
CA LEU A 355 -11.09 15.68 -12.17
C LEU A 355 -11.15 16.95 -13.03
N THR A 356 -10.00 17.46 -13.46
CA THR A 356 -9.91 18.65 -14.33
C THR A 356 -10.55 18.44 -15.71
N ALA A 357 -10.44 17.24 -16.29
CA ALA A 357 -11.12 16.91 -17.55
C ALA A 357 -12.65 16.87 -17.39
N ARG A 358 -13.16 16.30 -16.29
CA ARG A 358 -14.61 16.22 -16.02
C ARG A 358 -15.24 17.58 -15.72
N GLU A 359 -14.51 18.51 -15.08
CA GLU A 359 -14.97 19.89 -14.91
C GLU A 359 -15.25 20.59 -16.24
N ALA A 360 -14.47 20.28 -17.29
CA ALA A 360 -14.70 20.85 -18.62
C ALA A 360 -16.02 20.37 -19.24
N ASP A 361 -16.52 19.20 -18.82
CA ASP A 361 -17.70 18.56 -19.38
C ASP A 361 -18.99 18.80 -18.54
N ASP A 362 -18.90 18.96 -17.21
CA ASP A 362 -20.05 19.24 -16.33
C ASP A 362 -19.66 20.03 -15.06
N VAL A 363 -19.80 21.35 -15.13
CA VAL A 363 -19.53 22.31 -14.05
C VAL A 363 -20.54 22.26 -12.88
N SER A 364 -21.58 21.43 -12.95
CA SER A 364 -22.69 21.39 -11.98
C SER A 364 -22.74 20.16 -11.07
N ALA A 365 -21.81 19.22 -11.24
CA ALA A 365 -21.80 17.95 -10.52
C ALA A 365 -21.59 18.12 -8.98
N PRO A 366 -22.52 17.67 -8.12
CA PRO A 366 -22.53 17.95 -6.66
C PRO A 366 -21.44 17.26 -5.81
N TRP A 367 -20.63 16.38 -6.37
CA TRP A 367 -19.58 15.61 -5.66
C TRP A 367 -18.16 16.16 -5.89
N PHE A 368 -18.07 17.31 -6.57
CA PHE A 368 -16.82 18.01 -6.88
C PHE A 368 -16.56 19.10 -5.85
N ASP A 369 -15.76 18.75 -4.84
CA ASP A 369 -15.36 19.67 -3.79
C ASP A 369 -14.39 20.76 -4.29
N ASP A 370 -14.40 21.88 -3.57
CA ASP A 370 -13.67 23.12 -3.78
C ASP A 370 -12.15 23.00 -4.00
N GLU A 371 -11.57 21.80 -3.84
CA GLU A 371 -10.16 21.48 -3.99
C GLU A 371 -9.62 21.73 -5.42
N VAL A 372 -10.36 21.37 -6.47
CA VAL A 372 -9.92 21.61 -7.87
C VAL A 372 -10.16 23.08 -8.26
N LYS A 373 -11.17 23.74 -7.67
CA LYS A 373 -11.39 25.18 -7.86
C LYS A 373 -10.29 26.01 -7.20
N ALA A 374 -9.79 25.59 -6.04
CA ALA A 374 -8.68 26.22 -5.32
C ALA A 374 -7.33 26.11 -6.05
N THR A 375 -7.18 25.21 -7.03
CA THR A 375 -5.95 25.14 -7.86
C THR A 375 -5.91 26.18 -8.97
N ARG A 376 -7.08 26.77 -9.31
CA ARG A 376 -7.27 27.75 -10.39
C ARG A 376 -7.63 29.15 -9.91
N ARG A 377 -8.25 29.30 -8.73
CA ARG A 377 -8.61 30.61 -8.17
C ARG A 377 -7.78 30.90 -6.93
N ASP A 378 -7.21 32.11 -6.94
CA ASP A 378 -6.57 32.82 -5.84
C ASP A 378 -5.07 32.58 -5.62
N ASN A 379 -4.26 32.93 -6.63
CA ASN A 379 -3.08 33.75 -6.36
C ASN A 379 -2.90 34.78 -7.49
N PRO A 380 -3.20 36.07 -7.29
CA PRO A 380 -2.88 37.09 -8.27
C PRO A 380 -1.36 37.28 -8.26
N ALA A 381 -0.70 36.95 -9.37
CA ALA A 381 0.60 37.48 -9.79
C ALA A 381 1.64 37.68 -8.68
N SER A 382 2.45 36.65 -8.41
CA SER A 382 3.88 36.92 -8.31
C SER A 382 4.44 36.73 -9.71
N ASP A 383 4.77 37.83 -10.38
CA ASP A 383 5.33 37.89 -11.75
C ASP A 383 6.75 37.26 -11.87
N ASP A 384 7.13 36.33 -10.98
CA ASP A 384 8.50 35.81 -10.85
C ASP A 384 8.63 34.28 -11.03
N ASP A 385 7.55 33.51 -11.19
CA ASP A 385 7.62 32.04 -11.39
C ASP A 385 6.92 31.61 -12.70
N ASP A 386 7.54 31.89 -13.86
CA ASP A 386 7.14 31.39 -15.19
C ASP A 386 7.11 29.84 -15.30
N ASP A 387 7.63 29.11 -14.30
CA ASP A 387 7.76 27.64 -14.25
C ASP A 387 6.50 26.90 -13.73
N ASP A 388 5.41 27.62 -13.47
CA ASP A 388 4.21 27.10 -12.80
C ASP A 388 2.98 26.97 -13.74
N ASP A 389 3.04 27.46 -14.97
CA ASP A 389 1.92 27.37 -15.94
C ASP A 389 1.91 26.08 -16.80
N ASP A 390 2.88 25.19 -16.62
CA ASP A 390 2.85 23.88 -17.27
C ASP A 390 1.94 22.86 -16.56
N ASP A 391 1.62 21.75 -17.23
CA ASP A 391 0.72 20.71 -16.71
C ASP A 391 1.21 20.13 -15.37
N GLU A 392 2.53 20.07 -15.14
CA GLU A 392 3.11 19.57 -13.89
C GLU A 392 3.01 20.62 -12.77
N GLY A 393 3.19 21.91 -13.06
CA GLY A 393 3.01 23.03 -12.13
C GLY A 393 1.61 23.09 -11.54
N VAL A 394 0.58 22.87 -12.36
CA VAL A 394 -0.81 22.78 -11.88
C VAL A 394 -0.99 21.61 -10.91
N VAL A 395 -0.43 20.44 -11.21
CA VAL A 395 -0.47 19.28 -10.31
C VAL A 395 0.27 19.58 -9.00
N ARG A 396 1.46 20.20 -9.06
CA ARG A 396 2.23 20.56 -7.86
C ARG A 396 1.44 21.52 -6.97
N ARG A 397 0.76 22.53 -7.54
CA ARG A 397 -0.11 23.43 -6.77
C ARG A 397 -1.25 22.69 -6.09
N ALA A 398 -1.92 21.79 -6.80
CA ALA A 398 -2.97 20.94 -6.23
C ALA A 398 -2.44 20.13 -5.03
N PHE A 399 -1.25 19.54 -5.19
CA PHE A 399 -0.60 18.79 -4.14
C PHE A 399 -0.32 19.67 -2.92
N ARG A 400 0.34 20.81 -3.12
CA ARG A 400 0.66 21.76 -2.04
C ARG A 400 -0.58 22.25 -1.32
N HIS A 401 -1.67 22.51 -2.04
CA HIS A 401 -2.96 22.86 -1.46
C HIS A 401 -3.51 21.74 -0.58
N CYS A 402 -3.57 20.50 -1.10
CA CYS A 402 -4.03 19.35 -0.32
C CYS A 402 -3.18 19.17 0.95
N VAL A 403 -1.86 19.35 0.85
CA VAL A 403 -0.96 19.22 2.00
C VAL A 403 -1.19 20.35 3.01
N ALA A 404 -1.27 21.61 2.59
CA ALA A 404 -1.50 22.74 3.50
C ALA A 404 -2.84 22.62 4.24
N THR A 405 -3.89 22.17 3.53
CA THR A 405 -5.23 22.01 4.12
C THR A 405 -5.31 20.78 5.01
N TYR A 406 -4.74 19.65 4.56
CA TYR A 406 -5.00 18.34 5.15
C TYR A 406 -3.82 17.71 5.90
N PHE A 407 -2.61 18.24 5.88
CA PHE A 407 -1.51 17.67 6.67
C PHE A 407 -1.23 18.53 7.92
N HIS A 408 -1.49 17.98 9.12
CA HIS A 408 -1.25 18.68 10.39
C HIS A 408 0.15 18.44 10.99
N GLY A 409 1.07 17.89 10.20
CA GLY A 409 2.47 17.71 10.58
C GLY A 409 3.39 18.81 10.03
N GLN A 410 4.69 18.68 10.30
CA GLN A 410 5.70 19.54 9.68
C GLN A 410 6.44 18.76 8.60
N ILE A 411 6.45 19.27 7.38
CA ILE A 411 7.32 18.79 6.31
C ILE A 411 8.64 19.56 6.41
N LYS A 412 9.72 18.88 6.82
CA LYS A 412 11.00 19.54 7.05
C LYS A 412 12.17 18.76 6.44
N PRO A 413 13.13 19.47 5.80
CA PRO A 413 14.36 18.87 5.32
C PRO A 413 15.28 18.41 6.48
N PRO A 414 16.35 17.63 6.19
CA PRO A 414 16.79 17.18 4.87
C PRO A 414 15.93 16.03 4.32
N PHE A 415 15.56 16.13 3.05
CA PHE A 415 14.87 15.09 2.30
C PHE A 415 15.86 14.12 1.67
N ASN A 416 15.43 12.87 1.48
CA ASN A 416 16.14 11.90 0.67
C ASN A 416 15.81 12.13 -0.81
N GLU A 417 16.49 13.11 -1.41
CA GLU A 417 16.21 13.55 -2.78
C GLU A 417 16.34 12.42 -3.80
N GLU A 418 17.31 11.52 -3.63
CA GLU A 418 17.50 10.38 -4.54
C GLU A 418 16.32 9.40 -4.51
N ALA A 419 15.89 8.99 -3.31
CA ALA A 419 14.77 8.05 -3.17
C ALA A 419 13.44 8.69 -3.61
N ARG A 420 13.20 9.95 -3.24
CA ARG A 420 12.01 10.68 -3.66
C ARG A 420 11.97 10.91 -5.17
N ALA A 421 13.12 11.17 -5.81
CA ALA A 421 13.21 11.25 -7.27
C ALA A 421 12.88 9.90 -7.94
N LYS A 422 13.33 8.77 -7.39
CA LYS A 422 12.94 7.42 -7.85
C LYS A 422 11.45 7.16 -7.71
N ALA A 423 10.79 7.76 -6.71
CA ALA A 423 9.34 7.76 -6.54
C ALA A 423 8.60 8.81 -7.42
N ASN A 424 9.30 9.50 -8.34
CA ASN A 424 8.77 10.60 -9.16
C ASN A 424 8.23 11.80 -8.38
N LEU A 425 8.80 12.05 -7.20
CA LEU A 425 8.42 13.11 -6.27
C LEU A 425 9.59 14.07 -6.00
N PRO A 426 10.08 14.79 -7.03
CA PRO A 426 11.28 15.61 -6.90
C PRO A 426 11.07 16.78 -5.94
N LYS A 427 12.17 17.41 -5.54
CA LYS A 427 12.23 18.54 -4.60
C LYS A 427 11.22 19.66 -4.91
N ALA A 428 10.95 19.93 -6.18
CA ALA A 428 9.98 20.93 -6.64
C ALA A 428 8.57 20.73 -6.07
N TRP A 429 8.17 19.52 -5.65
CA TRP A 429 6.87 19.30 -5.01
C TRP A 429 6.78 19.94 -3.61
N TYR A 430 7.92 20.22 -2.97
CA TYR A 430 8.02 20.67 -1.57
C TYR A 430 8.90 21.92 -1.39
N ASP A 431 9.32 22.58 -2.45
CA ASP A 431 10.12 23.81 -2.39
C ASP A 431 9.31 25.02 -2.92
N PRO A 432 9.11 26.08 -2.12
CA PRO A 432 9.26 26.11 -0.67
C PRO A 432 8.25 25.15 -0.01
N PRO A 433 8.53 24.64 1.21
CA PRO A 433 7.61 23.72 1.88
C PRO A 433 6.26 24.40 2.10
N PRO A 434 5.14 23.65 1.97
CA PRO A 434 3.81 24.18 2.27
C PRO A 434 3.81 24.83 3.67
N VAL A 435 3.30 26.07 3.73
CA VAL A 435 3.34 26.93 4.93
C VAL A 435 2.34 26.46 5.99
#